data_AF-A0AAE0C8K8-F1
#
_entry.id   AF-A0AAE0C8K8-F1
#
_cell.length_a   1.000
_cell.length_b   1.000
_cell.length_c   1.000
_cell.angle_alpha   90.00
_cell.angle_beta   90.00
_cell.angle_gamma   90.00
#
_symmetry.space_group_name_H-M   'P 1'
#
loop_
_entity.id
_entity.type
_entity.pdbx_description
1 polymer ?
#
loop_
_entity_poly.entity_id
_entity_poly.type
_entity_poly.pdbx_seq_one_letter_code
_entity_poly.pdbx_strand_id
1 'polypeptide(L)'
;MESIMRSTTTPKVTLNKSFNGSTQKLAANKAVVKAASKSVVTCEQKPVVIGLAADSGCGKSTFMRRITSLFGGEPTPPEGGNPDSNTLLSDLTTVVCLDDYHSLDRTGRKEANVTALDPAAQNFDLMYEQTKSIKEGGSIQKPIYNHVTGLLDPAEEISAAPIYVIEGLHPF
;
A
#
# COMPACT_ATOMS: atom_id res chain seq x y z
N MET A 1 -48.13 -16.61 0.65
CA MET A 1 -48.73 -15.26 0.58
C MET A 1 -47.71 -14.30 1.17
N GLU A 2 -47.63 -13.11 0.58
CA GLU A 2 -46.70 -11.99 0.86
C GLU A 2 -45.35 -11.98 0.11
N SER A 3 -45.44 -11.32 -1.04
CA SER A 3 -44.40 -10.69 -1.83
C SER A 3 -44.02 -9.36 -1.19
N ILE A 4 -42.74 -9.13 -0.90
CA ILE A 4 -42.23 -7.79 -0.55
C ILE A 4 -41.20 -7.38 -1.62
N MET A 5 -41.71 -6.66 -2.62
CA MET A 5 -40.94 -5.82 -3.53
C MET A 5 -40.20 -4.77 -2.72
N ARG A 6 -38.86 -4.79 -2.71
CA ARG A 6 -38.05 -3.63 -2.30
C ARG A 6 -37.71 -2.82 -3.53
N SER A 7 -38.42 -1.71 -3.70
CA SER A 7 -38.23 -0.73 -4.77
C SER A 7 -36.87 -0.05 -4.65
N THR A 8 -36.17 0.00 -5.76
CA THR A 8 -34.94 0.79 -5.98
C THR A 8 -35.26 2.28 -5.90
N THR A 9 -34.80 2.95 -4.84
CA THR A 9 -34.86 4.40 -4.69
C THR A 9 -33.63 5.04 -5.33
N THR A 10 -33.79 5.63 -6.52
CA THR A 10 -32.80 6.52 -7.14
C THR A 10 -32.66 7.82 -6.34
N PRO A 11 -31.45 8.34 -6.08
CA PRO A 11 -31.28 9.62 -5.40
C PRO A 11 -31.72 10.78 -6.30
N LYS A 12 -32.67 11.59 -5.80
CA LYS A 12 -33.05 12.87 -6.40
C LYS A 12 -31.94 13.90 -6.13
N VAL A 13 -31.26 14.35 -7.17
CA VAL A 13 -30.35 15.51 -7.12
C VAL A 13 -31.19 16.78 -7.19
N THR A 14 -31.23 17.54 -6.11
CA THR A 14 -31.86 18.86 -6.05
C THR A 14 -30.92 19.92 -6.61
N LEU A 15 -31.23 20.49 -7.78
CA LEU A 15 -30.57 21.70 -8.28
C LEU A 15 -31.18 22.93 -7.61
N ASN A 16 -30.39 23.64 -6.79
CA ASN A 16 -30.74 24.99 -6.33
C ASN A 16 -30.32 26.02 -7.40
N LYS A 17 -31.29 26.68 -8.03
CA LYS A 17 -31.07 27.93 -8.78
C LYS A 17 -31.83 29.07 -8.08
N SER A 18 -31.08 29.92 -7.39
CA SER A 18 -31.56 31.25 -6.97
C SER A 18 -31.50 32.17 -8.19
N PHE A 19 -32.62 32.80 -8.54
CA PHE A 19 -32.72 33.79 -9.62
C PHE A 19 -33.33 35.06 -9.03
N ASN A 20 -32.58 36.16 -9.03
CA ASN A 20 -33.07 37.48 -8.63
C ASN A 20 -32.58 38.52 -9.66
N GLY A 21 -33.52 39.29 -10.21
CA GLY A 21 -33.31 40.68 -10.64
C GLY A 21 -32.66 41.01 -12.00
N SER A 22 -33.51 41.53 -12.91
CA SER A 22 -33.28 42.67 -13.83
C SER A 22 -32.29 42.61 -15.02
N THR A 23 -32.89 42.74 -16.22
CA THR A 23 -32.42 43.41 -17.47
C THR A 23 -30.92 43.49 -17.80
N GLN A 24 -30.50 42.91 -18.94
CA GLN A 24 -29.89 43.64 -20.09
C GLN A 24 -29.44 42.75 -21.27
N LYS A 25 -29.71 43.27 -22.48
CA LYS A 25 -29.00 43.18 -23.80
C LYS A 25 -28.78 41.84 -24.53
N LEU A 26 -29.20 41.84 -25.80
CA LEU A 26 -28.89 40.92 -26.90
C LEU A 26 -27.37 40.80 -27.16
N ALA A 27 -26.84 39.57 -27.25
CA ALA A 27 -25.62 39.25 -28.02
C ALA A 27 -25.53 37.75 -28.37
N ALA A 28 -25.29 37.48 -29.66
CA ALA A 28 -24.69 36.31 -30.33
C ALA A 28 -24.82 34.89 -29.71
N ASN A 29 -25.57 34.03 -30.38
CA ASN A 29 -25.55 32.57 -30.19
C ASN A 29 -24.20 31.97 -30.63
N LYS A 30 -23.31 31.69 -29.68
CA LYS A 30 -22.24 30.69 -29.85
C LYS A 30 -22.71 29.38 -29.22
N ALA A 31 -22.99 28.38 -30.05
CA ALA A 31 -23.27 27.03 -29.59
C ALA A 31 -22.05 26.49 -28.82
N VAL A 32 -22.19 26.33 -27.50
CA VAL A 32 -21.19 25.67 -26.66
C VAL A 32 -21.33 24.17 -26.88
N VAL A 33 -20.42 23.59 -27.67
CA VAL A 33 -20.26 22.14 -27.75
C VAL A 33 -19.73 21.67 -26.39
N LYS A 34 -20.61 21.05 -25.59
CA LYS A 34 -20.23 20.48 -24.30
C LYS A 34 -19.34 19.27 -24.57
N ALA A 35 -18.04 19.42 -24.34
CA ALA A 35 -17.09 18.32 -24.44
C ALA A 35 -17.54 17.19 -23.50
N ALA A 36 -17.77 16.01 -24.08
CA ALA A 36 -18.06 14.81 -23.31
C ALA A 36 -16.83 14.47 -22.46
N SER A 37 -16.98 14.47 -21.14
CA SER A 37 -15.94 14.01 -20.22
C SER A 37 -15.66 12.53 -20.53
N LYS A 38 -14.43 12.22 -20.96
CA LYS A 38 -13.94 10.83 -21.02
C LYS A 38 -14.01 10.26 -19.61
N SER A 39 -14.98 9.40 -19.35
CA SER A 39 -14.95 8.50 -18.20
C SER A 39 -13.84 7.48 -18.45
N VAL A 40 -12.66 7.73 -17.90
CA VAL A 40 -11.62 6.70 -17.81
C VAL A 40 -12.13 5.71 -16.76
N VAL A 41 -12.60 4.56 -17.22
CA VAL A 41 -12.80 3.41 -16.34
C VAL A 41 -11.40 2.91 -16.00
N THR A 42 -10.85 3.36 -14.88
CA THR A 42 -9.68 2.71 -14.29
C THR A 42 -10.16 1.38 -13.75
N CYS A 43 -9.74 0.28 -14.36
CA CYS A 43 -9.83 -1.01 -13.69
C CYS A 43 -9.00 -0.89 -12.40
N GLU A 44 -9.63 -0.97 -11.23
CA GLU A 44 -8.89 -1.08 -9.96
C GLU A 44 -8.01 -2.32 -10.05
N GLN A 45 -6.74 -2.14 -10.40
CA GLN A 45 -5.80 -3.23 -10.44
C GLN A 45 -5.44 -3.56 -9.00
N LYS A 46 -5.90 -4.73 -8.54
CA LYS A 46 -5.54 -5.23 -7.21
C LYS A 46 -4.03 -5.53 -7.17
N PRO A 47 -3.33 -5.13 -6.10
CA PRO A 47 -1.92 -5.44 -5.92
C PRO A 47 -1.60 -6.93 -6.07
N VAL A 48 -0.47 -7.22 -6.72
CA VAL A 48 0.11 -8.56 -6.76
C VAL A 48 1.12 -8.68 -5.63
N VAL A 49 0.92 -9.67 -4.76
CA VAL A 49 1.85 -9.96 -3.67
C VAL A 49 2.81 -11.08 -4.08
N ILE A 50 4.11 -10.84 -3.94
CA ILE A 50 5.18 -11.80 -4.22
C ILE A 50 5.94 -12.09 -2.92
N GLY A 51 6.05 -13.35 -2.53
CA GLY A 51 6.90 -13.78 -1.41
C GLY A 51 8.28 -14.21 -1.89
N LEU A 52 9.34 -13.68 -1.28
CA LEU A 52 10.72 -14.08 -1.52
C LEU A 52 11.37 -14.60 -0.22
N ALA A 53 11.55 -15.92 -0.14
CA ALA A 53 12.32 -16.50 0.96
C ALA A 53 13.81 -16.52 0.62
N ALA A 54 14.62 -15.85 1.43
CA ALA A 54 16.08 -15.93 1.32
C ALA A 54 16.76 -15.52 2.63
N ASP A 55 17.76 -16.30 3.01
CA ASP A 55 18.60 -16.03 4.17
C ASP A 55 19.44 -14.74 3.98
N SER A 56 19.94 -14.20 5.09
CA SER A 56 20.89 -13.11 5.12
C SER A 56 22.17 -13.47 4.35
N GLY A 57 22.70 -12.54 3.56
CA GLY A 57 23.93 -12.76 2.78
C GLY A 57 23.79 -13.64 1.52
N CYS A 58 22.63 -14.23 1.24
CA CYS A 58 22.44 -15.10 0.07
C CYS A 58 22.14 -14.35 -1.25
N GLY A 59 22.37 -13.04 -1.33
CA GLY A 59 22.16 -12.25 -2.55
C GLY A 59 20.73 -11.72 -2.75
N LYS A 60 19.93 -11.67 -1.68
CA LYS A 60 18.54 -11.18 -1.70
C LYS A 60 18.41 -9.77 -2.32
N SER A 61 19.26 -8.83 -1.90
CA SER A 61 19.31 -7.48 -2.49
C SER A 61 19.70 -7.47 -3.98
N THR A 62 20.57 -8.37 -4.42
CA THR A 62 20.93 -8.53 -5.84
C THR A 62 19.76 -9.05 -6.65
N PHE A 63 19.01 -10.00 -6.10
CA PHE A 63 17.80 -10.54 -6.73
C PHE A 63 16.70 -9.48 -6.80
N MET A 64 16.48 -8.70 -5.72
CA MET A 64 15.53 -7.59 -5.71
C MET A 64 15.86 -6.51 -6.73
N ARG A 65 17.11 -6.06 -6.82
CA ARG A 65 17.53 -5.09 -7.85
C ARG A 65 17.22 -5.56 -9.27
N ARG A 66 17.40 -6.86 -9.55
CA ARG A 66 17.04 -7.44 -10.85
C ARG A 66 15.53 -7.42 -11.08
N ILE A 67 14.73 -7.79 -10.08
CA ILE A 67 13.27 -7.73 -10.16
C ILE A 67 12.79 -6.30 -10.42
N THR A 68 13.26 -5.32 -9.64
CA THR A 68 12.82 -3.94 -9.77
C THR A 68 13.30 -3.30 -11.08
N SER A 69 14.48 -3.68 -11.58
CA SER A 69 14.95 -3.23 -12.91
C SER A 69 14.05 -3.69 -14.06
N LEU A 70 13.30 -4.79 -13.90
CA LEU A 70 12.32 -5.25 -14.88
C LEU A 70 10.98 -4.52 -14.77
N PHE A 71 10.58 -4.15 -13.54
CA PHE A 71 9.28 -3.52 -13.27
C PHE A 71 9.31 -1.98 -13.27
N GLY A 72 10.49 -1.36 -13.29
CA GLY A 72 10.67 0.07 -13.53
C GLY A 72 11.20 0.81 -12.30
N GLY A 73 12.36 1.45 -12.49
CA GLY A 73 12.99 2.33 -11.51
C GLY A 73 14.09 1.68 -10.66
N GLU A 74 15.02 2.52 -10.18
CA GLU A 74 15.95 2.16 -9.12
C GLU A 74 15.21 2.26 -7.78
N PRO A 75 15.18 1.20 -6.95
CA PRO A 75 14.48 1.26 -5.68
C PRO A 75 15.17 2.22 -4.71
N THR A 76 14.38 3.10 -4.09
CA THR A 76 14.86 4.08 -3.11
C THR A 76 14.17 3.89 -1.76
N PRO A 77 14.85 4.16 -0.64
CA PRO A 77 14.18 4.24 0.66
C PRO A 77 13.09 5.33 0.67
N PRO A 78 12.11 5.26 1.59
CA PRO A 78 11.10 6.30 1.76
C PRO A 78 11.74 7.68 2.03
N GLU A 79 11.41 8.68 1.22
CA GLU A 79 11.94 10.04 1.38
C GLU A 79 11.46 10.66 2.71
N GLY A 80 12.39 11.22 3.48
CA GLY A 80 12.09 11.87 4.75
C GLY A 80 11.65 10.94 5.88
N GLY A 81 11.71 9.63 5.68
CA GLY A 81 11.42 8.61 6.69
C GLY A 81 12.61 8.29 7.60
N ASN A 82 12.49 7.19 8.34
CA ASN A 82 13.58 6.67 9.15
C ASN A 82 14.77 6.26 8.24
N PRO A 83 16.00 6.75 8.46
CA PRO A 83 17.16 6.39 7.64
C PRO A 83 17.51 4.90 7.69
N ASP A 84 17.06 4.19 8.73
CA ASP A 84 17.26 2.76 8.92
C ASP A 84 16.03 1.92 8.49
N SER A 85 15.10 2.51 7.71
CA SER A 85 13.97 1.78 7.12
C SER A 85 14.48 0.70 6.15
N ASN A 86 13.86 -0.48 6.23
CA ASN A 86 14.16 -1.61 5.34
C ASN A 86 13.30 -1.62 4.07
N THR A 87 12.43 -0.63 3.91
CA THR A 87 11.53 -0.55 2.76
C THR A 87 12.26 0.02 1.55
N LEU A 88 11.99 -0.55 0.38
CA LEU A 88 12.41 0.01 -0.91
C LEU A 88 11.19 0.30 -1.79
N LEU A 89 11.14 1.51 -2.35
CA LEU A 89 10.07 2.00 -3.19
C LEU A 89 10.57 2.21 -4.62
N SER A 90 9.78 1.82 -5.61
CA SER A 90 9.95 2.15 -7.02
C SER A 90 8.59 2.46 -7.63
N ASP A 91 8.56 2.94 -8.88
CA ASP A 91 7.33 3.39 -9.55
C ASP A 91 6.16 2.37 -9.47
N LEU A 92 6.47 1.08 -9.60
CA LEU A 92 5.46 0.01 -9.58
C LEU A 92 5.61 -0.98 -8.42
N THR A 93 6.71 -0.89 -7.66
CA THR A 93 7.10 -1.93 -6.71
C THR A 93 7.35 -1.35 -5.32
N THR A 94 6.79 -1.99 -4.30
CA THR A 94 7.19 -1.80 -2.91
C THR A 94 7.77 -3.10 -2.40
N VAL A 95 8.99 -3.06 -1.86
CA VAL A 95 9.67 -4.19 -1.23
C VAL A 95 9.73 -3.94 0.27
N VAL A 96 9.29 -4.92 1.07
CA VAL A 96 9.30 -4.88 2.53
C VAL A 96 10.09 -6.08 3.06
N CYS A 97 10.98 -5.80 4.02
CA CYS A 97 11.69 -6.82 4.76
C CYS A 97 10.80 -7.40 5.87
N LEU A 98 10.76 -8.73 6.00
CA LEU A 98 9.97 -9.41 7.02
C LEU A 98 10.56 -9.29 8.43
N ASP A 99 11.83 -8.90 8.56
CA ASP A 99 12.43 -8.64 9.87
C ASP A 99 11.71 -7.49 10.60
N ASP A 100 11.04 -6.59 9.86
CA ASP A 100 10.19 -5.55 10.43
C ASP A 100 9.05 -6.11 11.29
N TYR A 101 8.61 -7.36 11.03
CA TYR A 101 7.57 -8.05 11.79
C TYR A 101 8.13 -8.89 12.94
N HIS A 102 9.38 -8.68 13.37
CA HIS A 102 9.86 -9.29 14.61
C HIS A 102 8.97 -8.93 15.81
N SER A 103 8.59 -9.95 16.58
CA SER A 103 7.87 -9.76 17.85
C SER A 103 8.84 -9.39 18.99
N LEU A 104 10.12 -9.72 18.83
CA LEU A 104 11.18 -9.49 19.80
C LEU A 104 12.38 -8.80 19.15
N ASP A 105 12.86 -7.75 19.82
CA ASP A 105 14.10 -7.09 19.45
C ASP A 105 15.34 -7.98 19.73
N ARG A 106 16.53 -7.48 19.38
CA ARG A 106 17.78 -8.25 19.53
C ARG A 106 18.06 -8.68 20.98
N THR A 107 17.69 -7.86 21.96
CA THR A 107 17.90 -8.15 23.38
C THR A 107 16.82 -9.11 23.88
N GLY A 108 15.56 -8.87 23.53
CA GLY A 108 14.43 -9.73 23.88
C GLY A 108 14.61 -11.17 23.37
N ARG A 109 15.13 -11.34 22.15
CA ARG A 109 15.47 -12.69 21.63
C ARG A 109 16.55 -13.39 22.46
N LYS A 110 17.57 -12.66 22.93
CA LYS A 110 18.62 -13.22 23.79
C LYS A 110 18.06 -13.65 25.13
N GLU A 111 17.21 -12.82 25.74
CA GLU A 111 16.57 -13.12 27.03
C GLU A 111 15.65 -14.34 26.95
N ALA A 112 14.89 -14.45 25.85
CA ALA A 112 14.02 -15.59 25.57
C ALA A 112 14.76 -16.84 25.06
N ASN A 113 16.07 -16.76 24.81
CA ASN A 113 16.89 -17.84 24.20
C ASN A 113 16.34 -18.35 22.86
N VAL A 114 15.82 -17.46 22.03
CA VAL A 114 15.35 -17.77 20.67
C VAL A 114 16.19 -17.03 19.63
N THR A 115 16.18 -17.54 18.39
CA THR A 115 16.84 -16.87 17.27
C THR A 115 15.83 -16.14 16.39
N ALA A 116 16.29 -15.31 15.45
CA ALA A 116 15.40 -14.70 14.46
C ALA A 116 14.73 -15.74 13.54
N LEU A 117 15.27 -16.97 13.43
CA LEU A 117 14.66 -18.05 12.66
C LEU A 117 13.49 -18.71 13.37
N ASP A 118 13.39 -18.51 14.69
CA ASP A 118 12.32 -19.09 15.49
C ASP A 118 10.99 -18.38 15.17
N PRO A 119 9.92 -19.12 14.79
CA PRO A 119 8.59 -18.56 14.61
C PRO A 119 8.07 -17.76 15.81
N ALA A 120 8.49 -18.09 17.04
CA ALA A 120 8.10 -17.37 18.24
C ALA A 120 8.64 -15.91 18.28
N ALA A 121 9.70 -15.62 17.52
CA ALA A 121 10.27 -14.28 17.39
C ALA A 121 9.62 -13.44 16.28
N GLN A 122 8.54 -13.92 15.65
CA GLN A 122 7.82 -13.24 14.57
C GLN A 122 6.38 -12.93 14.97
N ASN A 123 5.85 -11.82 14.47
CA ASN A 123 4.45 -11.44 14.60
C ASN A 123 3.69 -11.75 13.30
N PHE A 124 3.33 -13.02 13.12
CA PHE A 124 2.63 -13.49 11.91
C PHE A 124 1.22 -12.92 11.78
N ASP A 125 0.54 -12.64 12.88
CA ASP A 125 -0.79 -12.04 12.86
C ASP A 125 -0.73 -10.64 12.25
N LEU A 126 0.20 -9.80 12.71
CA LEU A 126 0.42 -8.47 12.16
C LEU A 126 0.87 -8.53 10.69
N MET A 127 1.79 -9.44 10.35
CA MET A 127 2.24 -9.67 8.99
C MET A 127 1.07 -10.02 8.06
N TYR A 128 0.19 -10.92 8.50
CA TYR A 128 -1.00 -11.33 7.75
C TYR A 128 -1.98 -10.17 7.57
N GLU A 129 -2.34 -9.49 8.65
CA GLU A 129 -3.30 -8.38 8.63
C GLU A 129 -2.85 -7.26 7.69
N GLN A 130 -1.57 -6.88 7.76
CA GLN A 130 -1.00 -5.82 6.95
C GLN A 130 -0.84 -6.24 5.48
N THR A 131 -0.34 -7.45 5.22
CA THR A 131 -0.23 -7.97 3.85
C THR A 131 -1.60 -8.09 3.19
N LYS A 132 -2.63 -8.51 3.94
CA LYS A 132 -4.01 -8.54 3.47
C LYS A 132 -4.53 -7.15 3.13
N SER A 133 -4.32 -6.17 4.01
CA SER A 133 -4.72 -4.77 3.77
C SER A 133 -4.10 -4.23 2.48
N ILE A 134 -2.80 -4.45 2.27
CA ILE A 134 -2.11 -4.06 1.04
C ILE A 134 -2.71 -4.76 -0.18
N LYS A 135 -2.96 -6.07 -0.12
CA LYS A 135 -3.56 -6.83 -1.23
C LYS A 135 -4.97 -6.34 -1.59
N GLU A 136 -5.69 -5.74 -0.63
CA GLU A 136 -6.99 -5.12 -0.82
C GLU A 136 -6.90 -3.66 -1.32
N GLY A 137 -5.68 -3.12 -1.49
CA GLY A 137 -5.43 -1.77 -1.98
C GLY A 137 -5.35 -0.71 -0.88
N GLY A 138 -5.25 -1.13 0.39
CA GLY A 138 -5.16 -0.23 1.55
C GLY A 138 -3.76 0.34 1.81
N SER A 139 -3.62 0.99 2.97
CA SER A 139 -2.34 1.36 3.56
C SER A 139 -2.18 0.71 4.94
N ILE A 140 -0.95 0.66 5.44
CA ILE A 140 -0.57 0.04 6.72
C ILE A 140 0.38 0.93 7.48
N GLN A 141 0.41 0.77 8.80
CA GLN A 141 1.44 1.34 9.68
C GLN A 141 2.42 0.22 10.01
N LYS A 142 3.44 0.06 9.18
CA LYS A 142 4.39 -1.04 9.29
C LYS A 142 5.50 -0.68 10.29
N PRO A 143 5.79 -1.51 11.31
CA PRO A 143 6.96 -1.32 12.16
C PRO A 143 8.27 -1.29 11.35
N ILE A 144 9.35 -0.85 11.99
CA ILE A 144 10.69 -0.89 11.41
C ILE A 144 11.58 -1.64 12.38
N TYR A 145 12.24 -2.70 11.91
CA TYR A 145 13.31 -3.34 12.67
C TYR A 145 14.65 -2.72 12.26
N ASN A 146 15.21 -1.91 13.14
CA ASN A 146 16.45 -1.21 12.87
C ASN A 146 17.64 -2.18 13.01
N HIS A 147 18.27 -2.55 11.89
CA HIS A 147 19.40 -3.49 11.90
C HIS A 147 20.65 -2.93 12.59
N VAL A 148 20.80 -1.61 12.69
CA VAL A 148 21.93 -0.93 13.34
C VAL A 148 21.80 -1.05 14.86
N THR A 149 20.67 -0.61 15.42
CA THR A 149 20.43 -0.61 16.87
C THR A 149 19.97 -1.98 17.39
N GLY A 150 19.31 -2.77 16.53
CA GLY A 150 18.66 -4.02 16.88
C GLY A 150 17.34 -3.85 17.62
N LEU A 151 16.71 -2.68 17.52
CA LEU A 151 15.44 -2.31 18.18
C LEU A 151 14.28 -2.26 17.18
N LEU A 152 13.06 -2.25 17.72
CA LEU A 152 11.83 -1.96 16.97
C LEU A 152 11.55 -0.45 17.03
N ASP A 153 11.72 0.22 15.91
CA ASP A 153 11.50 1.66 15.74
C ASP A 153 10.01 1.95 15.45
N PRO A 154 9.56 3.22 15.60
CA PRO A 154 8.20 3.62 15.26
C PRO A 154 7.82 3.25 13.82
N ALA A 155 6.53 2.96 13.63
CA ALA A 155 6.01 2.53 12.34
C ALA A 155 6.08 3.63 11.26
N GLU A 156 6.20 3.19 10.01
CA GLU A 156 6.08 4.00 8.80
C GLU A 156 4.81 3.65 8.04
N GLU A 157 4.25 4.65 7.34
CA GLU A 157 3.10 4.42 6.46
C GLU A 157 3.54 3.80 5.14
N ILE A 158 2.95 2.67 4.77
CA ILE A 158 3.13 2.02 3.48
C ILE A 158 1.79 1.96 2.76
N SER A 159 1.73 2.47 1.54
CA SER A 159 0.56 2.37 0.66
C SER A 159 0.72 1.22 -0.34
N ALA A 160 -0.42 0.71 -0.83
CA ALA A 160 -0.42 -0.32 -1.85
C ALA A 160 0.21 0.14 -3.17
N ALA A 161 1.24 -0.58 -3.61
CA ALA A 161 1.79 -0.50 -4.96
C ALA A 161 1.22 -1.63 -5.85
N PRO A 162 1.28 -1.49 -7.19
CA PRO A 162 0.87 -2.57 -8.11
C PRO A 162 1.54 -3.92 -7.82
N ILE A 163 2.83 -3.90 -7.43
CA ILE A 163 3.60 -5.06 -7.02
C ILE A 163 4.09 -4.85 -5.59
N TYR A 164 3.72 -5.74 -4.70
CA TYR A 164 4.16 -5.74 -3.31
C TYR A 164 5.00 -6.99 -3.04
N VAL A 165 6.28 -6.81 -2.71
CA VAL A 165 7.20 -7.90 -2.44
C VAL A 165 7.46 -7.96 -0.94
N ILE A 166 7.19 -9.12 -0.34
CA ILE A 166 7.60 -9.42 1.03
C ILE A 166 8.82 -10.34 0.98
N GLU A 167 9.92 -9.91 1.57
CA GLU A 167 11.18 -10.62 1.51
C GLU A 167 11.72 -10.96 2.90
N GLY A 168 12.28 -12.15 3.09
CA GLY A 168 12.90 -12.50 4.36
C GLY A 168 12.91 -13.99 4.66
N LEU A 169 12.89 -14.34 5.93
CA LEU A 169 13.05 -15.71 6.42
C LEU A 169 11.73 -16.51 6.40
N HIS A 170 10.58 -15.87 6.60
CA HIS A 170 9.28 -16.54 6.78
C HIS A 170 8.14 -16.00 5.91
N PRO A 171 8.28 -15.88 4.58
CA PRO A 171 7.18 -15.43 3.72
C PRO A 171 6.12 -16.49 3.41
N PHE A 172 6.32 -17.76 3.79
CA PHE A 172 5.41 -18.88 3.53
C PHE A 172 5.33 -19.90 4.68
#